data_AF-J2JWK7-F1
#
_entry.id   AF-J2JWK7-F1
#
_cell.length_a   1.000
_cell.length_b   1.000
_cell.length_c   1.000
_cell.angle_alpha   90.00
_cell.angle_beta   90.00
_cell.angle_gamma   90.00
#
_symmetry.space_group_name_H-M   'P 1'
#
loop_
_entity.id
_entity.type
_entity.pdbx_description
1 polymer ?
#
loop_
_entity_poly.entity_id
_entity_poly.type
_entity_poly.pdbx_seq_one_letter_code
_entity_poly.pdbx_strand_id
1 'polypeptide(L)' 'MPSTNVEFVTELMEHSAHGALIQAFVLQALTQYAQRVAATDPEALDTGMVSGRAWHGCALEVQRKLKQRFDA' A
#
# COMPACT_ATOMS: atom_id res chain seq x y z
N MET A 1 10.72 17.50 15.22
CA MET A 1 11.11 16.97 13.90
C MET A 1 9.84 16.50 13.22
N PRO A 2 9.69 16.64 11.89
CA PRO A 2 8.55 16.03 11.19
C PRO A 2 8.59 14.50 11.39
N SER A 3 7.42 13.88 11.52
CA SER A 3 7.32 12.41 11.64
C SER A 3 7.80 11.74 10.36
N THR A 4 8.37 10.55 10.50
CA THR A 4 8.66 9.66 9.37
C THR A 4 7.36 9.15 8.77
N ASN A 5 7.39 8.70 7.51
CA ASN A 5 6.23 8.10 6.86
C ASN A 5 5.69 6.88 7.62
N VAL A 6 6.57 6.12 8.30
CA VAL A 6 6.16 4.97 9.11
C VAL A 6 5.39 5.44 10.34
N GLU A 7 5.94 6.41 11.10
CA GLU A 7 5.26 6.97 12.27
C GLU A 7 3.90 7.57 11.91
N PHE A 8 3.82 8.32 10.81
CA PHE A 8 2.57 8.89 10.33
C PHE A 8 1.53 7.82 9.97
N VAL A 9 1.92 6.76 9.24
CA VAL A 9 0.99 5.69 8.87
C VAL A 9 0.54 4.89 10.09
N THR A 10 1.42 4.67 11.08
CA THR A 10 1.04 4.06 12.36
C THR A 10 0.02 4.92 13.09
N GLU A 11 0.28 6.22 13.24
CA GLU A 11 -0.67 7.16 13.87
C GLU A 11 -2.02 7.18 13.15
N LEU A 12 -2.02 7.20 11.81
CA LEU A 12 -3.23 7.12 10.99
C LEU A 12 -4.05 5.84 11.28
N MET A 13 -3.37 4.72 11.48
CA MET A 13 -3.98 3.40 11.69
C MET A 13 -4.43 3.17 13.15
N GLU A 14 -3.77 3.80 14.11
CA GLU A 14 -4.00 3.59 15.56
C GLU A 14 -4.85 4.69 16.20
N HIS A 15 -4.79 5.93 15.68
CA HIS A 15 -5.40 7.12 16.27
C HIS A 15 -6.36 7.84 15.32
N SER A 16 -7.29 7.08 14.72
CA SER A 16 -8.35 7.64 13.88
C SER A 16 -9.62 8.00 14.66
N ALA A 17 -10.26 9.12 14.28
CA ALA A 17 -11.60 9.48 14.73
C ALA A 17 -12.68 8.44 14.37
N HIS A 18 -12.37 7.52 13.45
CA HIS A 18 -13.27 6.43 13.03
C HIS A 18 -12.93 5.07 13.68
N GLY A 19 -12.01 5.05 14.65
CA GLY A 19 -11.57 3.84 15.33
C GLY A 19 -11.07 2.77 14.34
N ALA A 20 -11.38 1.49 14.62
CA ALA A 20 -10.89 0.36 13.82
C ALA A 20 -11.28 0.38 12.34
N LEU A 21 -12.31 1.14 11.93
CA LEU A 21 -12.73 1.22 10.52
C LEU A 21 -11.65 1.78 9.61
N ILE A 22 -10.77 2.65 10.14
CA ILE A 22 -9.65 3.19 9.36
C ILE A 22 -8.73 2.08 8.86
N GLN A 23 -8.52 1.04 9.66
CA GLN A 23 -7.60 -0.05 9.34
C GLN A 23 -8.15 -0.88 8.18
N ALA A 24 -9.44 -1.21 8.22
CA ALA A 24 -10.11 -1.89 7.12
C ALA A 24 -10.06 -1.06 5.83
N PHE A 25 -10.32 0.26 5.94
CA PHE A 25 -10.25 1.18 4.81
C PHE A 25 -8.85 1.23 4.18
N VAL A 26 -7.80 1.39 4.99
CA VAL A 26 -6.41 1.45 4.50
C VAL A 26 -6.01 0.13 3.86
N LEU A 27 -6.35 -1.02 4.47
CA LEU A 27 -6.05 -2.34 3.89
C LEU A 27 -6.78 -2.55 2.55
N GLN A 28 -8.03 -2.09 2.44
CA GLN A 28 -8.76 -2.10 1.17
C GLN A 28 -8.11 -1.19 0.13
N ALA A 29 -7.69 0.03 0.51
CA ALA A 29 -6.99 0.95 -0.37
C ALA A 29 -5.66 0.37 -0.89
N LEU A 30 -4.87 -0.26 0.00
CA LEU A 30 -3.63 -0.96 -0.37
C LEU A 30 -3.92 -2.11 -1.33
N THR A 31 -4.95 -2.90 -1.08
CA THR A 31 -5.37 -4.01 -1.95
C THR A 31 -5.67 -3.50 -3.37
N GLN A 32 -6.54 -2.49 -3.48
CA GLN A 32 -6.96 -1.95 -4.77
C GLN A 32 -5.81 -1.25 -5.51
N TYR A 33 -4.94 -0.55 -4.78
CA TYR A 33 -3.79 0.10 -5.39
C TYR A 33 -2.78 -0.92 -5.90
N ALA A 34 -2.42 -1.91 -5.08
CA ALA A 34 -1.50 -2.97 -5.47
C ALA A 34 -2.04 -3.80 -6.66
N GLN A 35 -3.35 -4.08 -6.70
CA GLN A 35 -3.98 -4.71 -7.86
C GLN A 35 -3.84 -3.90 -9.14
N ARG A 36 -4.11 -2.59 -9.09
CA ARG A 36 -3.96 -1.71 -10.25
C ARG A 36 -2.52 -1.66 -10.74
N VAL A 37 -1.57 -1.44 -9.83
CA VAL A 37 -0.15 -1.34 -10.18
C VAL A 37 0.38 -2.68 -10.72
N ALA A 38 0.04 -3.80 -10.11
CA ALA A 38 0.47 -5.13 -10.57
C ALA A 38 -0.10 -5.52 -11.95
N ALA A 39 -1.26 -4.98 -12.32
CA ALA A 39 -1.90 -5.20 -13.61
C ALA A 39 -1.42 -4.25 -14.73
N THR A 40 -0.70 -3.19 -14.38
CA THR A 40 -0.14 -2.22 -15.33
C THR A 40 1.22 -2.68 -15.84
N ASP A 41 1.51 -2.42 -17.11
CA ASP A 41 2.85 -2.61 -17.68
C ASP A 41 3.89 -1.80 -16.87
N PRO A 42 4.96 -2.44 -16.35
CA PRO A 42 6.01 -1.76 -15.62
C PRO A 42 6.59 -0.52 -16.31
N GLU A 43 6.70 -0.49 -17.64
CA GLU A 43 7.23 0.69 -18.35
C GLU A 43 6.26 1.89 -18.28
N ALA A 44 4.95 1.63 -18.22
CA ALA A 44 3.93 2.66 -18.05
C ALA A 44 3.85 3.20 -16.60
N LEU A 45 4.52 2.55 -15.65
CA LEU A 45 4.61 2.97 -14.25
C LEU A 45 5.85 3.81 -13.95
N ASP A 46 6.77 3.98 -14.91
CA ASP A 46 7.96 4.79 -14.71
C ASP A 46 7.58 6.23 -14.37
N THR A 47 8.08 6.68 -13.22
CA THR A 47 8.02 8.08 -12.82
C THR A 47 9.43 8.64 -12.80
N GLY A 48 9.59 9.96 -12.93
CA GLY A 48 10.90 10.60 -12.83
C GLY A 48 11.62 10.36 -11.49
N MET A 49 10.95 9.76 -10.48
CA MET A 49 11.49 9.50 -9.16
C MET A 49 11.61 8.00 -8.82
N VAL A 50 10.81 7.14 -9.44
CA VAL A 50 10.70 5.71 -9.10
C VAL A 50 10.57 4.92 -10.39
N SER A 51 11.42 3.90 -10.53
CA SER A 51 11.30 2.93 -11.63
C SER A 51 9.98 2.18 -11.53
N GLY A 52 9.26 2.08 -12.63
CA GLY A 52 8.02 1.36 -12.73
C GLY A 52 8.16 -0.14 -12.46
N ARG A 53 9.31 -0.75 -12.76
CA ARG A 53 9.63 -2.12 -12.32
C ARG A 53 9.75 -2.24 -10.80
N ALA A 54 10.39 -1.28 -10.15
CA ALA A 54 10.48 -1.27 -8.69
C ALA A 54 9.09 -1.10 -8.07
N TRP A 55 8.27 -0.22 -8.64
CA TRP A 55 6.90 0.02 -8.20
C TRP A 55 5.99 -1.20 -8.39
N HIS A 56 6.11 -1.88 -9.54
CA HIS A 56 5.44 -3.14 -9.83
C HIS A 56 5.84 -4.24 -8.84
N GLY A 57 7.14 -4.36 -8.54
CA GLY A 57 7.65 -5.28 -7.52
C GLY A 57 7.03 -5.04 -6.13
N CYS A 58 6.93 -3.78 -5.70
CA CYS A 58 6.26 -3.43 -4.45
C CYS A 58 4.78 -3.85 -4.45
N ALA A 59 4.07 -3.64 -5.55
CA ALA A 59 2.67 -4.03 -5.68
C ALA A 59 2.48 -5.55 -5.54
N LEU A 60 3.32 -6.35 -6.20
CA LEU A 60 3.29 -7.81 -6.08
C LEU A 60 3.57 -8.27 -4.64
N GLU A 61 4.53 -7.66 -3.96
CA GLU A 61 4.83 -7.99 -2.56
C GLU A 61 3.63 -7.69 -1.65
N VAL A 62 3.03 -6.52 -1.79
CA VAL A 62 1.85 -6.10 -1.02
C VAL A 62 0.67 -7.05 -1.27
N GLN A 63 0.38 -7.39 -2.53
CA GLN A 63 -0.67 -8.37 -2.86
C GLN A 63 -0.44 -9.71 -2.17
N ARG A 64 0.80 -10.22 -2.22
CA ARG A 64 1.16 -11.49 -1.59
C ARG A 64 0.95 -11.44 -0.08
N LYS A 65 1.43 -10.39 0.59
CA LYS A 65 1.29 -10.23 2.06
C LYS A 65 -0.17 -10.09 2.49
N LEU A 66 -0.98 -9.33 1.74
CA LEU A 66 -2.41 -9.16 2.04
C LEU A 66 -3.17 -10.46 1.83
N LYS A 67 -2.91 -11.18 0.73
CA LYS A 67 -3.49 -12.50 0.47
C LYS A 67 -3.17 -13.47 1.61
N GLN A 68 -1.90 -13.55 2.03
CA GLN A 68 -1.47 -14.38 3.15
C GLN A 68 -2.16 -14.03 4.48
N ARG A 69 -2.52 -12.76 4.69
CA ARG A 69 -3.14 -12.30 5.94
C ARG A 69 -4.64 -12.60 6.03
N PHE A 70 -5.34 -12.60 4.89
CA PHE A 70 -6.80 -12.75 4.81
C PHE A 70 -7.28 -14.13 4.37
N ASP A 71 -6.45 -14.89 3.64
CA ASP A 71 -6.77 -16.26 3.20
C ASP A 71 -6.26 -17.33 4.20
N ALA A 72 -5.62 -16.91 5.30
CA ALA A 72 -5.18 -17.76 6.40
C ALA A 72 -6.25 -17.82 7.50
#